data_AF-A0A970MMS5-F1
#
_entry.id   AF-A0A970MMS5-F1
#
_cell.length_a   1.000
_cell.length_b   1.000
_cell.length_c   1.000
_cell.angle_alpha   90.00
_cell.angle_beta   90.00
_cell.angle_gamma   90.00
#
_symmetry.space_group_name_H-M   'P 1'
#
loop_
_entity.id
_entity.type
_entity.pdbx_description
1 polymer ?
#
loop_
_entity_poly.entity_id
_entity_poly.type
_entity_poly.pdbx_seq_one_letter_code
_entity_poly.pdbx_strand_id
1 'polypeptide(L)'
;MYIIAYLIWLVNIVLFVLLLRRLKVPFIFSVVAGLVYVLFSADTNQAFLFNAHGLQPALTFLLIAMHLYLGASKTSLLAYLLLVLVLINYETPYWLFLAAPLLREETGKKLIKKLLYNALMIGIIFLVIYFIRQLSGDSRVASLSLQEMFITPLKHMAIGPAVSLGIYFLRPLLVLRALTLDLALAGLISAVILFVLLYRVANNEVIGSVNYFPFKKGWWAGLSPEVQRELRLLLAGMIMLAFAYPLTIILRPYAISGRETRVHFAGVVGTALIGASVMTLVMRALKGKGLQVAFLGLVSLVLGMNFAFGFVIQKAYVRAWELQKEFWQTLVPLISDSVDGTAVLVEPSGMENVLYIDANTWVVPRMLDRFFVFPKEWEHAPVVYRLVMFWEDTLVREPGYFTIDYNNSFVPMKTFGNYDQSLAIYITTTGGKMERQTTMNFNDETYILKSVGADNFSAFETTTLYELMILDD
;
A
#
# COMPACT_ATOMS: atom_id res chain seq x y z
N MET A 1 13.64 -3.36 -13.93
CA MET A 1 13.00 -2.68 -12.77
C MET A 1 12.34 -3.63 -11.78
N TYR A 2 11.45 -4.54 -12.22
CA TYR A 2 10.76 -5.49 -11.30
C TYR A 2 11.70 -6.46 -10.57
N ILE A 3 12.80 -6.91 -11.19
CA ILE A 3 13.82 -7.74 -10.51
C ILE A 3 14.45 -6.98 -9.33
N ILE A 4 14.82 -5.71 -9.54
CA ILE A 4 15.38 -4.87 -8.47
C ILE A 4 14.35 -4.66 -7.36
N ALA A 5 13.09 -4.38 -7.72
CA ALA A 5 12.00 -4.27 -6.75
C ALA A 5 11.87 -5.56 -5.91
N TYR A 6 11.87 -6.73 -6.54
CA TYR A 6 11.85 -8.02 -5.87
C TYR A 6 13.04 -8.21 -4.91
N LEU A 7 14.25 -7.84 -5.35
CA LEU A 7 15.45 -7.93 -4.51
C LEU A 7 15.37 -7.04 -3.26
N ILE A 8 14.80 -5.84 -3.36
CA ILE A 8 14.58 -4.96 -2.19
C ILE A 8 13.65 -5.62 -1.18
N TRP A 9 12.53 -6.19 -1.63
CA TRP A 9 11.60 -6.95 -0.77
C TRP A 9 12.30 -8.15 -0.12
N LEU A 10 13.05 -8.92 -0.90
CA LEU A 10 13.79 -10.08 -0.40
C LEU A 10 14.81 -9.67 0.67
N VAL A 11 15.54 -8.57 0.47
CA VAL A 11 16.48 -8.02 1.46
C VAL A 11 15.74 -7.66 2.75
N ASN A 12 14.57 -7.02 2.68
CA ASN A 12 13.77 -6.71 3.87
C ASN A 12 13.31 -7.95 4.63
N ILE A 13 12.83 -8.98 3.91
CA ILE A 13 12.43 -10.26 4.51
C ILE A 13 13.64 -10.93 5.18
N VAL A 14 14.79 -10.99 4.51
CA VAL A 14 16.02 -11.58 5.04
C VAL A 14 16.49 -10.83 6.28
N LEU A 15 16.55 -9.49 6.22
CA LEU A 15 16.91 -8.66 7.37
C LEU A 15 15.98 -8.87 8.56
N PHE A 16 14.67 -8.99 8.32
CA PHE A 16 13.70 -9.27 9.37
C PHE A 16 13.90 -10.67 9.98
N VAL A 17 14.06 -11.72 9.17
CA VAL A 17 14.33 -13.08 9.67
C VAL A 17 15.65 -13.14 10.44
N LEU A 18 16.70 -12.46 9.96
CA LEU A 18 17.97 -12.35 10.68
C LEU A 18 17.81 -11.59 12.00
N LEU A 19 16.93 -10.58 12.05
CA LEU A 19 16.63 -9.85 13.27
C LEU A 19 16.02 -10.81 14.30
N LEU A 20 15.03 -11.61 13.90
CA LEU A 20 14.39 -12.61 14.77
C LEU A 20 15.40 -13.63 15.31
N ARG A 21 16.32 -14.13 14.48
CA ARG A 21 17.40 -15.02 14.94
C ARG A 21 18.25 -14.39 16.05
N ARG A 22 18.48 -13.08 15.99
CA ARG A 22 19.23 -12.35 17.03
C ARG A 22 18.49 -12.24 18.36
N LEU A 23 17.16 -12.32 18.34
CA LEU A 23 16.32 -12.30 19.55
C LEU A 23 16.32 -13.63 20.31
N LYS A 24 17.01 -14.66 19.78
CA LYS A 24 17.08 -16.04 20.33
C LYS A 24 15.70 -16.65 20.60
N VAL A 25 14.70 -16.25 19.82
CA VAL A 25 13.35 -16.81 19.89
C VAL A 25 13.33 -18.25 19.37
N PRO A 26 12.31 -19.05 19.72
CA PRO A 26 12.13 -20.37 19.14
C PRO A 26 12.06 -20.30 17.62
N PHE A 27 12.48 -21.37 16.94
CA PHE A 27 12.45 -21.44 15.48
C PHE A 27 11.02 -21.36 14.95
N ILE A 28 10.03 -21.97 15.62
CA ILE A 28 8.61 -21.84 15.24
C ILE A 28 8.16 -20.37 15.23
N PHE A 29 8.58 -19.58 16.22
CA PHE A 29 8.27 -18.15 16.29
C PHE A 29 8.83 -17.42 15.06
N SER A 30 10.09 -17.74 14.69
CA SER A 30 10.74 -17.13 13.53
C SER A 30 10.05 -17.48 12.21
N VAL A 31 9.62 -18.73 12.05
CA VAL A 31 8.89 -19.21 10.87
C VAL A 31 7.54 -18.49 10.76
N VAL A 32 6.77 -18.45 11.84
CA VAL A 32 5.44 -17.79 11.85
C VAL A 32 5.58 -16.29 11.61
N ALA A 33 6.50 -15.62 12.30
CA ALA A 33 6.73 -14.18 12.08
C ALA A 33 7.14 -13.90 10.63
N GLY A 34 8.03 -14.73 10.04
CA GLY A 34 8.40 -14.62 8.63
C GLY A 34 7.21 -14.81 7.69
N LEU A 35 6.35 -15.81 7.95
CA LEU A 35 5.15 -16.05 7.15
C LEU A 35 4.14 -14.90 7.25
N VAL A 36 3.87 -14.40 8.46
CA VAL A 36 3.02 -13.22 8.66
C VAL A 36 3.65 -11.99 7.96
N TYR A 37 4.97 -11.82 8.01
CA TYR A 37 5.62 -10.72 7.30
C TYR A 37 5.42 -10.80 5.78
N VAL A 38 5.64 -11.98 5.18
CA VAL A 38 5.55 -12.18 3.73
C VAL A 38 4.10 -12.14 3.25
N LEU A 39 3.18 -12.68 4.03
CA LEU A 39 1.74 -12.75 3.70
C LEU A 39 0.97 -11.53 4.24
N PHE A 40 1.66 -10.41 4.47
CA PHE A 40 1.04 -9.19 4.97
C PHE A 40 0.06 -8.62 3.96
N SER A 41 -1.22 -8.86 4.23
CA SER A 41 -2.33 -8.61 3.31
C SER A 41 -3.03 -7.27 3.50
N ALA A 42 -2.56 -6.49 4.48
CA ALA A 42 -3.06 -5.13 4.73
C ALA A 42 -2.53 -4.12 3.71
N ASP A 43 -1.34 -4.34 3.14
CA ASP A 43 -0.90 -3.62 1.94
C ASP A 43 -1.27 -4.45 0.70
N THR A 44 -1.90 -3.84 -0.31
CA THR A 44 -2.20 -4.46 -1.61
C THR A 44 -1.35 -3.88 -2.75
N ASN A 45 -0.34 -3.06 -2.42
CA ASN A 45 0.48 -2.35 -3.41
C ASN A 45 1.82 -3.03 -3.70
N GLN A 46 1.97 -4.32 -3.42
CA GLN A 46 3.27 -5.01 -3.59
C GLN A 46 3.78 -4.94 -5.03
N ALA A 47 2.87 -4.95 -6.02
CA ALA A 47 3.21 -4.87 -7.44
C ALA A 47 3.52 -3.44 -7.92
N PHE A 48 3.17 -2.39 -7.16
CA PHE A 48 3.52 -1.01 -7.53
C PHE A 48 5.02 -0.77 -7.36
N LEU A 49 5.71 -0.41 -8.46
CA LEU A 49 7.14 -0.07 -8.43
C LEU A 49 7.46 1.07 -7.47
N PHE A 50 6.56 2.04 -7.29
CA PHE A 50 6.72 3.10 -6.29
C PHE A 50 6.78 2.56 -4.86
N ASN A 51 6.05 1.49 -4.53
CA ASN A 51 6.14 0.86 -3.21
C ASN A 51 7.55 0.28 -2.99
N ALA A 52 8.05 -0.48 -3.95
CA ALA A 52 9.35 -1.14 -3.84
C ALA A 52 10.54 -0.17 -3.87
N HIS A 53 10.50 0.88 -4.70
CA HIS A 53 11.61 1.84 -4.83
C HIS A 53 11.48 3.06 -3.91
N GLY A 54 10.26 3.37 -3.46
CA GLY A 54 9.98 4.54 -2.63
C GLY A 54 9.77 4.22 -1.15
N LEU A 55 9.04 3.15 -0.81
CA LEU A 55 8.64 2.86 0.58
C LEU A 55 9.54 1.80 1.24
N GLN A 56 9.83 0.72 0.53
CA GLN A 56 10.61 -0.40 1.06
C GLN A 56 12.06 -0.03 1.46
N PRO A 57 12.77 0.91 0.81
CA PRO A 57 14.11 1.31 1.26
C PRO A 57 14.12 1.93 2.66
N ALA A 58 13.08 2.71 3.03
CA ALA A 58 12.93 3.21 4.39
C ALA A 58 12.80 2.06 5.41
N LEU A 59 12.08 0.98 5.04
CA LEU A 59 12.00 -0.23 5.86
C LEU A 59 13.34 -0.97 5.94
N THR A 60 14.12 -0.99 4.86
CA THR A 60 15.50 -1.52 4.85
C THR A 60 16.37 -0.77 5.86
N PHE A 61 16.38 0.56 5.81
CA PHE A 61 17.14 1.38 6.76
C PHE A 61 16.69 1.18 8.20
N LEU A 62 15.37 1.07 8.45
CA LEU A 62 14.85 0.77 9.78
C LEU A 62 15.33 -0.60 10.29
N LEU A 63 15.25 -1.65 9.48
CA LEU A 63 15.68 -2.99 9.88
C LEU A 63 17.18 -3.05 10.15
N ILE A 64 18.01 -2.41 9.31
CA ILE A 64 19.45 -2.28 9.56
C ILE A 64 19.69 -1.47 10.85
N ALA A 65 18.94 -0.39 11.09
CA ALA A 65 19.04 0.37 12.33
C ALA A 65 18.72 -0.51 13.54
N MET A 66 17.68 -1.36 13.48
CA MET A 66 17.35 -2.30 14.56
C MET A 66 18.48 -3.30 14.79
N HIS A 67 19.11 -3.81 13.74
CA HIS A 67 20.29 -4.66 13.85
C HIS A 67 21.47 -3.95 14.53
N LEU A 68 21.78 -2.72 14.13
CA LEU A 68 22.87 -1.95 14.71
C LEU A 68 22.59 -1.60 16.18
N TYR A 69 21.32 -1.31 16.50
CA TYR A 69 20.86 -1.02 17.85
C TYR A 69 20.97 -2.22 18.77
N LEU A 70 20.64 -3.42 18.30
CA LEU A 70 20.79 -4.66 19.08
C LEU A 70 22.22 -5.19 19.12
N GLY A 71 23.12 -4.61 18.32
CA GLY A 71 24.55 -4.92 18.33
C GLY A 71 25.31 -4.31 19.51
N ALA A 72 26.60 -4.04 19.28
CA ALA A 72 27.50 -3.48 20.29
C ALA A 72 27.14 -2.02 20.63
N SER A 73 27.57 -1.55 21.81
CA SER A 73 27.32 -0.17 22.28
C SER A 73 27.75 0.91 21.27
N LYS A 74 28.86 0.71 20.55
CA LYS A 74 29.37 1.69 19.58
C LYS A 74 28.52 1.77 18.30
N THR A 75 27.86 0.68 17.91
CA THR A 75 27.04 0.66 16.67
C THR A 75 25.67 1.28 16.87
N SER A 76 25.21 1.49 18.11
CA SER A 76 23.90 2.11 18.35
C SER A 76 23.83 3.56 17.89
N LEU A 77 24.96 4.27 17.82
CA LEU A 77 24.97 5.63 17.26
C LEU A 77 24.66 5.64 15.77
N LEU A 78 25.22 4.68 15.02
CA LEU A 78 24.97 4.51 13.59
C LEU A 78 23.50 4.14 13.30
N ALA A 79 22.82 3.47 14.25
CA ALA A 79 21.39 3.21 14.13
C ALA A 79 20.57 4.50 14.05
N TYR A 80 20.91 5.52 14.86
CA TYR A 80 20.23 6.81 14.82
C TYR A 80 20.50 7.60 13.54
N LEU A 81 21.70 7.45 12.95
CA LEU A 81 21.99 8.02 11.63
C LEU A 81 21.13 7.37 10.53
N LEU A 82 20.90 6.07 10.58
CA LEU A 82 19.99 5.40 9.65
C LEU A 82 18.55 5.87 9.82
N LEU A 83 18.11 6.24 11.03
CA LEU A 83 16.77 6.80 11.23
C LEU A 83 16.59 8.16 10.54
N VAL A 84 17.67 8.95 10.40
CA VAL A 84 17.64 10.16 9.57
C VAL A 84 17.35 9.79 8.11
N LEU A 85 17.98 8.73 7.59
CA LEU A 85 17.70 8.22 6.24
C LEU A 85 16.27 7.69 6.10
N VAL A 86 15.70 7.08 7.14
CA VAL A 86 14.28 6.71 7.16
C VAL A 86 13.40 7.94 6.96
N LEU A 87 13.61 9.01 7.74
CA LEU A 87 12.83 10.25 7.62
C LEU A 87 12.98 10.92 6.25
N ILE A 88 14.18 10.93 5.68
CA ILE A 88 14.43 11.52 4.36
C ILE A 88 13.74 10.70 3.25
N ASN A 89 13.74 9.37 3.35
CA ASN A 89 13.20 8.48 2.33
C ASN A 89 11.68 8.34 2.43
N TYR A 90 11.18 7.86 3.58
CA TYR A 90 9.75 7.76 3.87
C TYR A 90 9.52 7.71 5.39
N GLU A 91 8.83 8.69 5.94
CA GLU A 91 8.79 8.89 7.40
C GLU A 91 7.99 7.85 8.20
N THR A 92 7.04 7.13 7.60
CA THR A 92 6.09 6.29 8.33
C THR A 92 6.73 5.18 9.19
N PRO A 93 7.77 4.43 8.75
CA PRO A 93 8.42 3.41 9.58
C PRO A 93 9.24 3.98 10.75
N TYR A 94 9.52 5.28 10.77
CA TYR A 94 10.46 5.90 11.73
C TYR A 94 10.11 5.59 13.19
N TRP A 95 8.83 5.77 13.56
CA TRP A 95 8.40 5.65 14.94
C TRP A 95 8.36 4.21 15.47
N LEU A 96 8.43 3.19 14.61
CA LEU A 96 8.57 1.80 15.04
C LEU A 96 9.82 1.60 15.92
N PHE A 97 10.86 2.41 15.69
CA PHE A 97 12.10 2.33 16.43
C PHE A 97 11.94 2.67 17.92
N LEU A 98 10.84 3.30 18.34
CA LEU A 98 10.52 3.50 19.76
C LEU A 98 10.48 2.18 20.53
N ALA A 99 10.05 1.10 19.89
CA ALA A 99 9.96 -0.23 20.48
C ALA A 99 11.29 -1.01 20.46
N ALA A 100 12.34 -0.52 19.78
CA ALA A 100 13.63 -1.22 19.67
C ALA A 100 14.24 -1.65 21.01
N PRO A 101 14.16 -0.88 22.12
CA PRO A 101 14.64 -1.31 23.43
C PRO A 101 13.93 -2.57 23.97
N LEU A 102 12.66 -2.81 23.61
CA LEU A 102 11.91 -3.99 24.04
C LEU A 102 12.38 -5.28 23.36
N LEU A 103 13.12 -5.16 22.25
CA LEU A 103 13.74 -6.30 21.59
C LEU A 103 14.99 -6.81 22.34
N ARG A 104 15.54 -6.02 23.30
CA ARG A 104 16.68 -6.46 24.12
C ARG A 104 16.22 -7.34 25.27
N GLU A 105 17.12 -8.18 25.79
CA GLU A 105 16.87 -9.05 26.94
C GLU A 105 16.69 -8.30 28.28
N GLU A 106 16.99 -7.00 28.33
CA GLU A 106 16.95 -6.19 29.54
C GLU A 106 15.53 -6.01 30.12
N THR A 107 15.46 -5.89 31.45
CA THR A 107 14.21 -5.74 32.21
C THR A 107 14.33 -4.68 33.31
N GLY A 108 13.19 -4.30 33.91
CA GLY A 108 13.13 -3.40 35.05
C GLY A 108 13.68 -1.99 34.78
N LYS A 109 14.42 -1.43 35.74
CA LYS A 109 14.95 -0.04 35.67
C LYS A 109 15.89 0.17 34.48
N LYS A 110 16.67 -0.84 34.09
CA LYS A 110 17.59 -0.75 32.94
C LYS A 110 16.82 -0.56 31.63
N LEU A 111 15.75 -1.34 31.43
CA LEU A 111 14.87 -1.22 30.27
C LEU A 111 14.20 0.15 30.21
N ILE A 112 13.65 0.63 31.34
CA ILE A 112 13.01 1.95 31.41
C ILE A 112 14.00 3.05 31.02
N LYS A 113 15.23 3.01 31.55
CA LYS A 113 16.28 3.97 31.19
C LYS A 113 16.56 3.97 29.67
N LYS A 114 16.59 2.80 29.04
CA LYS A 114 16.79 2.70 27.59
C LYS A 114 15.60 3.16 26.77
N LEU A 115 14.38 2.89 27.22
CA LEU A 115 13.16 3.40 26.59
C LEU A 115 13.16 4.92 26.60
N LEU A 116 13.44 5.54 27.75
CA LEU A 116 13.50 7.00 27.88
C LEU A 116 14.60 7.61 27.01
N TYR A 117 15.81 7.04 27.05
CA TYR A 117 16.92 7.51 26.21
C TYR A 117 16.61 7.37 24.71
N ASN A 118 16.06 6.24 24.29
CA ASN A 118 15.68 5.99 22.90
C ASN A 118 14.58 6.96 22.45
N ALA A 119 13.55 7.15 23.26
CA ALA A 119 12.47 8.09 22.98
C ALA A 119 12.97 9.54 22.87
N LEU A 120 13.91 9.95 23.73
CA LEU A 120 14.54 11.27 23.66
C LEU A 120 15.33 11.44 22.35
N MET A 121 16.17 10.46 21.98
CA MET A 121 16.97 10.53 20.75
C MET A 121 16.10 10.58 19.50
N ILE A 122 15.07 9.73 19.42
CA ILE A 122 14.10 9.73 18.32
C ILE A 122 13.32 11.06 18.31
N GLY A 123 12.94 11.60 19.46
CA GLY A 123 12.26 12.90 19.54
C GLY A 123 13.14 14.03 19.00
N ILE A 124 14.42 14.08 19.39
CA ILE A 124 15.37 15.10 18.93
C ILE A 124 15.56 15.02 17.40
N ILE A 125 15.82 13.83 16.86
CA ILE A 125 16.03 13.64 15.41
C ILE A 125 14.77 14.07 14.63
N PHE A 126 13.59 13.69 15.11
CA PHE A 126 12.33 14.07 14.48
C PHE A 126 12.15 15.59 14.46
N LEU A 127 12.35 16.27 15.62
CA LEU A 127 12.22 17.72 15.71
C LEU A 127 13.22 18.44 14.80
N VAL A 128 14.48 18.01 14.76
CA VAL A 128 15.51 18.60 13.89
C VAL A 128 15.10 18.51 12.42
N ILE A 129 14.68 17.33 11.95
CA ILE A 129 14.27 17.15 10.55
C ILE A 129 12.97 17.91 10.25
N TYR A 130 12.03 17.93 11.20
CA TYR A 130 10.80 18.71 11.11
C TYR A 130 11.09 20.20 10.90
N PHE A 131 11.96 20.80 11.73
CA PHE A 131 12.34 22.20 11.60
C PHE A 131 13.08 22.48 10.28
N ILE A 132 13.96 21.59 9.83
CA ILE A 132 14.63 21.72 8.52
C ILE A 132 13.59 21.74 7.39
N ARG A 133 12.59 20.84 7.43
CA ARG A 133 11.50 20.81 6.43
C ARG A 133 10.64 22.07 6.47
N GLN A 134 10.33 22.56 7.67
CA GLN A 134 9.56 23.80 7.85
C GLN A 134 10.31 25.01 7.28
N LEU A 135 11.62 25.14 7.57
CA LEU A 135 12.47 26.22 7.02
C LEU A 135 12.66 26.13 5.50
N SER A 136 12.56 24.92 4.93
CA SER A 136 12.62 24.69 3.49
C SER A 136 11.30 24.97 2.76
N GLY A 137 10.25 25.39 3.49
CA GLY A 137 8.95 25.74 2.90
C GLY A 137 8.11 24.54 2.47
N ASP A 138 8.26 23.38 3.12
CA ASP A 138 7.42 22.20 2.81
C ASP A 138 5.94 22.48 3.15
N SER A 139 5.14 22.66 2.10
CA SER A 139 3.72 23.01 2.19
C SER A 139 2.88 21.96 2.91
N ARG A 140 3.36 20.70 3.00
CA ARG A 140 2.67 19.62 3.72
C ARG A 140 2.73 19.79 5.23
N VAL A 141 3.74 20.49 5.74
CA VAL A 141 3.90 20.76 7.17
C VAL A 141 3.27 22.10 7.52
N ALA A 142 3.43 23.10 6.65
CA ALA A 142 2.96 24.46 6.89
C ALA A 142 1.42 24.61 6.85
N SER A 143 0.70 23.68 6.23
CA SER A 143 -0.76 23.75 6.06
C SER A 143 -1.59 23.01 7.12
N LEU A 144 -0.94 22.29 8.04
CA LEU A 144 -1.65 21.45 9.01
C LEU A 144 -2.22 22.27 10.17
N SER A 145 -3.52 22.10 10.43
CA SER A 145 -4.20 22.61 11.62
C SER A 145 -3.76 21.88 12.90
N LEU A 146 -4.00 22.48 14.07
CA LEU A 146 -3.74 21.82 15.37
C LEU A 146 -4.48 20.48 15.51
N GLN A 147 -5.69 20.37 14.96
CA GLN A 147 -6.46 19.13 14.94
C GLN A 147 -5.74 18.04 14.13
N GLU A 148 -5.23 18.38 12.96
CA GLU A 148 -4.48 17.45 12.10
C GLU A 148 -3.12 17.08 12.70
N MET A 149 -2.52 17.97 13.50
CA MET A 149 -1.23 17.73 14.14
C MET A 149 -1.31 16.76 15.33
N PHE A 150 -2.41 16.75 16.09
CA PHE A 150 -2.52 15.95 17.32
C PHE A 150 -3.64 14.91 17.30
N ILE A 151 -4.85 15.26 16.86
CA ILE A 151 -6.02 14.37 16.94
C ILE A 151 -5.95 13.30 15.85
N THR A 152 -5.59 13.69 14.62
CA THR A 152 -5.52 12.76 13.48
C THR A 152 -4.51 11.64 13.72
N PRO A 153 -3.25 11.90 14.14
CA PRO A 153 -2.29 10.85 14.50
C PRO A 153 -2.83 9.87 15.55
N LEU A 154 -3.46 10.36 16.63
CA LEU A 154 -4.03 9.51 17.68
C LEU A 154 -5.16 8.62 17.15
N LYS A 155 -6.05 9.16 16.31
CA LYS A 155 -7.09 8.36 15.65
C LYS A 155 -6.47 7.30 14.75
N HIS A 156 -5.44 7.64 13.98
CA HIS A 156 -4.79 6.70 13.07
C HIS A 156 -4.06 5.59 13.85
N MET A 157 -3.42 5.92 14.98
CA MET A 157 -2.81 4.94 15.90
C MET A 157 -3.83 3.97 16.51
N ALA A 158 -5.11 4.33 16.58
CA ALA A 158 -6.17 3.43 17.05
C ALA A 158 -6.78 2.60 15.90
N ILE A 159 -7.09 3.24 14.77
CA ILE A 159 -7.79 2.61 13.63
C ILE A 159 -6.84 1.68 12.85
N GLY A 160 -5.64 2.16 12.53
CA GLY A 160 -4.67 1.47 11.67
C GLY A 160 -4.31 0.06 12.17
N PRO A 161 -3.98 -0.13 13.46
CA PRO A 161 -3.72 -1.46 14.01
C PRO A 161 -4.89 -2.43 13.88
N ALA A 162 -6.11 -1.96 14.18
CA ALA A 162 -7.32 -2.78 14.09
C ALA A 162 -7.56 -3.24 12.65
N VAL A 163 -7.39 -2.34 11.68
CA VAL A 163 -7.53 -2.64 10.25
C VAL A 163 -6.43 -3.62 9.81
N SER A 164 -5.16 -3.37 10.15
CA SER A 164 -4.04 -4.27 9.78
C SER A 164 -4.20 -5.69 10.28
N LEU A 165 -4.62 -5.86 11.54
CA LEU A 165 -4.85 -7.18 12.12
C LEU A 165 -6.14 -7.81 11.59
N GLY A 166 -7.22 -7.02 11.46
CA GLY A 166 -8.51 -7.49 10.98
C GLY A 166 -8.45 -8.01 9.53
N ILE A 167 -7.59 -7.42 8.69
CA ILE A 167 -7.46 -7.81 7.29
C ILE A 167 -7.00 -9.28 7.13
N TYR A 168 -6.19 -9.83 8.05
CA TYR A 168 -5.81 -11.24 8.02
C TYR A 168 -7.00 -12.21 8.04
N PHE A 169 -8.10 -11.78 8.65
CA PHE A 169 -9.34 -12.56 8.74
C PHE A 169 -10.33 -12.17 7.65
N LEU A 170 -10.33 -10.90 7.23
CA LEU A 170 -11.18 -10.42 6.14
C LEU A 170 -10.79 -11.03 4.79
N ARG A 171 -9.49 -11.11 4.46
CA ARG A 171 -9.06 -11.61 3.13
C ARG A 171 -9.48 -13.05 2.85
N PRO A 172 -9.35 -14.01 3.79
CA PRO A 172 -9.92 -15.34 3.58
C PRO A 172 -11.40 -15.31 3.20
N LEU A 173 -12.21 -14.47 3.83
CA LEU A 173 -13.63 -14.32 3.48
C LEU A 173 -13.83 -13.73 2.08
N LEU A 174 -12.98 -12.79 1.67
CA LEU A 174 -13.01 -12.23 0.31
C LEU A 174 -12.65 -13.29 -0.74
N VAL A 175 -11.64 -14.12 -0.49
CA VAL A 175 -11.27 -15.23 -1.38
C VAL A 175 -12.43 -16.24 -1.48
N LEU A 176 -13.09 -16.56 -0.37
CA LEU A 176 -14.25 -17.46 -0.38
C LEU A 176 -15.45 -16.88 -1.15
N ARG A 177 -15.65 -15.56 -1.14
CA ARG A 177 -16.72 -14.90 -1.91
C ARG A 177 -16.43 -14.87 -3.42
N ALA A 178 -15.16 -14.85 -3.80
CA ALA A 178 -14.71 -14.84 -5.19
C ALA A 178 -14.11 -16.20 -5.61
N LEU A 179 -14.58 -17.30 -4.99
CA LEU A 179 -13.92 -18.59 -5.09
C LEU A 179 -14.00 -19.15 -6.52
N THR A 180 -12.85 -19.25 -7.16
CA THR A 180 -12.64 -19.97 -8.41
C THR A 180 -11.79 -21.22 -8.14
N LEU A 181 -11.77 -22.18 -9.07
CA LEU A 181 -11.02 -23.43 -8.89
C LEU A 181 -9.53 -23.19 -8.62
N ASP A 182 -8.91 -22.27 -9.35
CA ASP A 182 -7.51 -21.90 -9.18
C ASP A 182 -7.23 -21.23 -7.82
N LEU A 183 -8.15 -20.39 -7.32
CA LEU A 183 -8.03 -19.81 -5.97
C LEU A 183 -8.21 -20.86 -4.88
N ALA A 184 -9.15 -21.79 -5.06
CA ALA A 184 -9.36 -22.91 -4.13
C ALA A 184 -8.13 -23.81 -4.06
N LEU A 185 -7.54 -24.16 -5.22
CA LEU A 185 -6.31 -24.95 -5.30
C LEU A 185 -5.13 -24.20 -4.70
N ALA A 186 -4.92 -22.92 -5.02
CA ALA A 186 -3.85 -22.11 -4.47
C ALA A 186 -3.96 -22.01 -2.93
N GLY A 187 -5.17 -21.79 -2.41
CA GLY A 187 -5.43 -21.72 -0.98
C GLY A 187 -5.18 -23.05 -0.27
N LEU A 188 -5.73 -24.16 -0.80
CA LEU A 188 -5.62 -25.49 -0.21
C LEU A 188 -4.19 -26.03 -0.26
N ILE A 189 -3.51 -25.95 -1.41
CA ILE A 189 -2.14 -26.42 -1.58
C ILE A 189 -1.21 -25.66 -0.63
N SER A 190 -1.33 -24.33 -0.60
CA SER A 190 -0.52 -23.51 0.32
C SER A 190 -0.84 -23.81 1.78
N ALA A 191 -2.11 -23.99 2.16
CA ALA A 191 -2.48 -24.38 3.51
C ALA A 191 -1.88 -25.74 3.92
N VAL A 192 -1.87 -26.74 3.02
CA VAL A 192 -1.26 -28.04 3.27
C VAL A 192 0.26 -27.93 3.42
N ILE A 193 0.93 -27.19 2.55
CA ILE A 193 2.39 -26.96 2.63
C ILE A 193 2.75 -26.27 3.95
N LEU A 194 2.03 -25.20 4.31
CA LEU A 194 2.25 -24.47 5.55
C LEU A 194 1.94 -25.33 6.77
N PHE A 195 0.90 -26.16 6.73
CA PHE A 195 0.58 -27.09 7.81
C PHE A 195 1.70 -28.10 8.02
N VAL A 196 2.18 -28.74 6.95
CA VAL A 196 3.30 -29.70 7.04
C VAL A 196 4.56 -29.03 7.60
N LEU A 197 4.87 -27.82 7.14
CA LEU A 197 6.00 -27.03 7.64
C LEU A 197 5.86 -26.72 9.13
N LEU A 198 4.75 -26.11 9.54
CA LEU A 198 4.52 -25.70 10.92
C LEU A 198 4.41 -26.91 11.86
N TYR A 199 3.77 -27.99 11.43
CA TYR A 199 3.67 -29.23 12.19
C TYR A 199 5.04 -29.87 12.44
N ARG A 200 5.90 -29.95 11.40
CA ARG A 200 7.27 -30.48 11.56
C ARG A 200 8.09 -29.62 12.52
N VAL A 201 8.02 -28.30 12.38
CA VAL A 201 8.77 -27.39 13.24
C VAL A 201 8.25 -27.46 14.69
N ALA A 202 6.94 -27.44 14.90
CA ALA A 202 6.34 -27.50 16.23
C ALA A 202 6.63 -28.83 16.95
N ASN A 203 6.67 -29.96 16.23
CA ASN A 203 6.98 -31.27 16.82
C ASN A 203 8.45 -31.43 17.21
N ASN A 204 9.36 -30.74 16.53
CA ASN A 204 10.79 -30.76 16.84
C ASN A 204 11.15 -29.85 18.02
N GLU A 205 10.23 -28.99 18.45
CA GLU A 205 10.43 -28.10 19.60
C GLU A 205 9.67 -28.60 20.83
N VAL A 206 10.34 -28.58 21.98
CA VAL A 206 9.70 -28.86 23.27
C VAL A 206 8.89 -27.63 23.68
N ILE A 207 7.62 -27.58 23.25
CA ILE A 207 6.68 -26.54 23.67
C ILE A 207 6.08 -26.94 25.01
N GLY A 208 6.68 -26.46 26.10
CA GLY A 208 6.12 -26.66 27.44
C GLY A 208 4.73 -26.02 27.57
N SER A 209 3.78 -26.73 28.19
CA SER A 209 2.46 -26.19 28.49
C SER A 209 2.51 -25.23 29.68
N VAL A 210 1.90 -24.06 29.55
CA VAL A 210 1.87 -23.05 30.62
C VAL A 210 0.43 -22.71 30.95
N ASN A 211 0.08 -22.73 32.24
CA ASN A 211 -1.20 -22.21 32.69
C ASN A 211 -1.07 -20.69 32.91
N TYR A 212 -1.63 -19.91 31.99
CA TYR A 212 -1.56 -18.44 32.04
C TYR A 212 -2.39 -17.82 33.17
N PHE A 213 -3.34 -18.58 33.72
CA PHE A 213 -4.30 -18.09 34.70
C PHE A 213 -4.14 -18.79 36.06
N PRO A 214 -4.35 -18.09 37.18
CA PRO A 214 -4.83 -16.70 37.32
C PRO A 214 -3.72 -15.62 37.40
N PHE A 215 -4.06 -14.39 36.99
CA PHE A 215 -3.22 -13.19 37.16
C PHE A 215 -3.16 -12.76 38.63
N LYS A 216 -2.23 -13.32 39.39
CA LYS A 216 -1.95 -12.91 40.78
C LYS A 216 -0.80 -11.90 40.85
N LYS A 217 -0.66 -11.19 41.98
CA LYS A 217 0.51 -10.33 42.23
C LYS A 217 1.79 -11.18 42.10
N GLY A 218 2.73 -10.72 41.28
CA GLY A 218 3.94 -11.50 40.94
C GLY A 218 3.76 -12.49 39.78
N TRP A 219 2.62 -12.51 39.09
CA TRP A 219 2.35 -13.38 37.93
C TRP A 219 3.50 -13.38 36.93
N TRP A 220 3.99 -12.18 36.56
CA TRP A 220 5.13 -12.04 35.65
C TRP A 220 6.37 -12.82 36.11
N ALA A 221 6.71 -12.75 37.40
CA ALA A 221 7.88 -13.43 37.95
C ALA A 221 7.72 -14.97 37.98
N GLY A 222 6.48 -15.46 37.98
CA GLY A 222 6.17 -16.89 37.89
C GLY A 222 6.15 -17.45 36.46
N LEU A 223 6.20 -16.61 35.43
CA LEU A 223 6.25 -17.05 34.03
C LEU A 223 7.64 -17.54 33.67
N SER A 224 7.71 -18.54 32.80
CA SER A 224 9.00 -18.99 32.25
C SER A 224 9.68 -17.87 31.46
N PRO A 225 11.02 -17.85 31.37
CA PRO A 225 11.75 -16.82 30.62
C PRO A 225 11.31 -16.71 29.16
N GLU A 226 10.93 -17.83 28.54
CA GLU A 226 10.44 -17.89 27.16
C GLU A 226 9.11 -17.15 27.01
N VAL A 227 8.18 -17.37 27.94
CA VAL A 227 6.88 -16.68 27.95
C VAL A 227 7.05 -15.18 28.22
N GLN A 228 7.91 -14.81 29.16
CA GLN A 228 8.22 -13.40 29.42
C GLN A 228 8.78 -12.70 28.17
N ARG A 229 9.67 -13.39 27.43
CA ARG A 229 10.20 -12.89 26.15
C ARG A 229 9.10 -12.75 25.11
N GLU A 230 8.26 -13.77 24.91
CA GLU A 230 7.16 -13.73 23.94
C GLU A 230 6.17 -12.59 24.26
N LEU A 231 5.82 -12.39 25.53
CA LEU A 231 4.96 -11.26 25.95
C LEU A 231 5.63 -9.90 25.74
N ARG A 232 6.95 -9.80 25.95
CA ARG A 232 7.70 -8.58 25.65
C ARG A 232 7.74 -8.29 24.15
N LEU A 233 7.88 -9.32 23.31
CA LEU A 233 7.82 -9.19 21.84
C LEU A 233 6.41 -8.87 21.34
N LEU A 234 5.37 -9.41 21.99
CA LEU A 234 3.99 -9.02 21.75
C LEU A 234 3.80 -7.52 22.04
N LEU A 235 4.29 -7.04 23.18
CA LEU A 235 4.25 -5.61 23.52
C LEU A 235 5.04 -4.76 22.54
N ALA A 236 6.24 -5.20 22.14
CA ALA A 236 7.03 -4.53 21.12
C ALA A 236 6.26 -4.45 19.79
N GLY A 237 5.63 -5.54 19.37
CA GLY A 237 4.81 -5.61 18.16
C GLY A 237 3.60 -4.69 18.22
N MET A 238 2.88 -4.64 19.35
CA MET A 238 1.76 -3.72 19.56
C MET A 238 2.19 -2.24 19.48
N ILE A 239 3.31 -1.89 20.11
CA ILE A 239 3.87 -0.53 20.03
C ILE A 239 4.29 -0.21 18.60
N MET A 240 5.05 -1.10 17.94
CA MET A 240 5.44 -0.92 16.54
C MET A 240 4.23 -0.72 15.62
N LEU A 241 3.18 -1.52 15.81
CA LEU A 241 1.98 -1.44 14.99
C LEU A 241 1.22 -0.14 15.24
N ALA A 242 1.02 0.28 16.50
CA ALA A 242 0.38 1.56 16.81
C ALA A 242 1.19 2.74 16.24
N PHE A 243 2.50 2.74 16.45
CA PHE A 243 3.41 3.78 15.98
C PHE A 243 3.74 3.71 14.50
N ALA A 244 3.17 2.78 13.73
CA ALA A 244 3.22 2.82 12.27
C ALA A 244 2.34 3.92 11.65
N TYR A 245 1.43 4.50 12.43
CA TYR A 245 0.38 5.41 11.92
C TYR A 245 0.48 6.91 12.26
N PRO A 246 1.31 7.42 13.19
CA PRO A 246 1.30 8.84 13.53
C PRO A 246 1.55 9.79 12.36
N LEU A 247 2.39 9.37 11.40
CA LEU A 247 2.79 10.19 10.25
C LEU A 247 2.00 9.86 8.98
N THR A 248 0.77 9.37 9.12
CA THR A 248 -0.09 8.99 7.99
C THR A 248 -1.21 9.99 7.72
N ILE A 249 -1.01 11.26 8.10
CA ILE A 249 -2.06 12.30 8.14
C ILE A 249 -2.76 12.49 6.78
N ILE A 250 -2.01 12.41 5.68
CA ILE A 250 -2.54 12.55 4.32
C ILE A 250 -3.10 11.24 3.72
N LEU A 251 -3.09 10.14 4.49
CA LEU A 251 -3.54 8.82 4.07
C LEU A 251 -4.75 8.37 4.90
N ARG A 252 -5.50 7.41 4.37
CA ARG A 252 -6.69 6.87 5.03
C ARG A 252 -6.33 5.61 5.81
N PRO A 253 -6.32 5.60 7.16
CA PRO A 253 -5.91 4.44 7.95
C PRO A 253 -6.93 3.29 7.91
N TYR A 254 -8.08 3.49 7.27
CA TYR A 254 -9.12 2.50 7.05
C TYR A 254 -9.12 1.95 5.61
N ALA A 255 -8.14 2.31 4.79
CA ALA A 255 -8.04 1.84 3.41
C ALA A 255 -7.77 0.33 3.37
N ILE A 256 -8.71 -0.45 2.81
CA ILE A 256 -8.59 -1.91 2.67
C ILE A 256 -8.32 -2.36 1.23
N SER A 257 -8.22 -1.45 0.28
CA SER A 257 -7.94 -1.75 -1.13
C SER A 257 -7.32 -0.55 -1.84
N GLY A 258 -6.68 -0.83 -2.98
CA GLY A 258 -6.11 0.20 -3.85
C GLY A 258 -4.78 0.78 -3.36
N ARG A 259 -4.37 1.86 -4.00
CA ARG A 259 -3.10 2.57 -3.72
C ARG A 259 -2.98 3.06 -2.28
N GLU A 260 -4.10 3.34 -1.63
CA GLU A 260 -4.12 3.93 -0.30
C GLU A 260 -3.79 2.93 0.82
N THR A 261 -3.83 1.61 0.56
CA THR A 261 -3.39 0.60 1.53
C THR A 261 -1.91 0.69 1.89
N ARG A 262 -1.11 1.45 1.11
CA ARG A 262 0.28 1.76 1.43
C ARG A 262 0.45 2.34 2.84
N VAL A 263 -0.60 2.93 3.40
CA VAL A 263 -0.64 3.38 4.80
C VAL A 263 -0.26 2.28 5.80
N HIS A 264 -0.54 1.03 5.47
CA HIS A 264 -0.32 -0.12 6.35
C HIS A 264 1.08 -0.72 6.25
N PHE A 265 1.90 -0.34 5.25
CA PHE A 265 3.14 -1.04 4.93
C PHE A 265 4.11 -1.08 6.13
N ALA A 266 4.22 0.01 6.90
CA ALA A 266 5.08 0.08 8.07
C ALA A 266 4.59 -0.84 9.19
N GLY A 267 3.30 -1.16 9.24
CA GLY A 267 2.69 -2.06 10.22
C GLY A 267 3.13 -3.53 10.10
N VAL A 268 3.82 -3.91 9.02
CA VAL A 268 4.21 -5.31 8.75
C VAL A 268 5.08 -5.91 9.86
N VAL A 269 6.06 -5.15 10.38
CA VAL A 269 6.99 -5.62 11.42
C VAL A 269 6.25 -5.88 12.73
N GLY A 270 5.41 -4.93 13.15
CA GLY A 270 4.63 -5.05 14.38
C GLY A 270 3.63 -6.20 14.29
N THR A 271 2.93 -6.32 13.15
CA THR A 271 1.96 -7.40 12.89
C THR A 271 2.62 -8.77 12.90
N ALA A 272 3.81 -8.91 12.31
CA ALA A 272 4.57 -10.15 12.32
C ALA A 272 4.95 -10.61 13.74
N LEU A 273 5.42 -9.68 14.58
CA LEU A 273 5.73 -9.97 15.98
C LEU A 273 4.48 -10.34 16.79
N ILE A 274 3.37 -9.64 16.59
CA ILE A 274 2.09 -9.94 17.23
C ILE A 274 1.61 -11.34 16.81
N GLY A 275 1.55 -11.61 15.50
CA GLY A 275 1.07 -12.89 14.96
C GLY A 275 1.86 -14.08 15.48
N ALA A 276 3.19 -13.99 15.49
CA ALA A 276 4.04 -15.03 16.04
C ALA A 276 3.87 -15.20 17.55
N SER A 277 3.85 -14.09 18.31
CA SER A 277 3.68 -14.16 19.77
C SER A 277 2.33 -14.75 20.17
N VAL A 278 1.24 -14.32 19.52
CA VAL A 278 -0.10 -14.86 19.78
C VAL A 278 -0.15 -16.35 19.46
N MET A 279 0.38 -16.74 18.30
CA MET A 279 0.41 -18.15 17.89
C MET A 279 1.17 -19.03 18.87
N THR A 280 2.38 -18.64 19.29
CA THR A 280 3.19 -19.46 20.21
C THR A 280 2.60 -19.49 21.62
N LEU A 281 2.06 -18.37 22.10
CA LEU A 281 1.38 -18.31 23.40
C LEU A 281 0.11 -19.19 23.42
N VAL A 282 -0.68 -19.18 22.34
CA VAL A 282 -1.86 -20.07 22.22
C VAL A 282 -1.43 -21.53 22.16
N MET A 283 -0.40 -21.88 21.39
CA MET A 283 0.14 -23.24 21.32
C MET A 283 0.55 -23.79 22.69
N ARG A 284 1.17 -22.95 23.54
CA ARG A 284 1.54 -23.28 24.92
C ARG A 284 0.34 -23.36 25.87
N ALA A 285 -0.74 -22.63 25.59
CA ALA A 285 -1.98 -22.66 26.37
C ALA A 285 -2.79 -23.95 26.12
N LEU A 286 -2.78 -24.44 24.88
CA LEU A 286 -3.55 -25.61 24.47
C LEU A 286 -3.01 -26.88 25.11
N LYS A 287 -3.87 -27.55 25.90
CA LYS A 287 -3.58 -28.84 26.50
C LYS A 287 -3.97 -29.96 25.55
N GLY A 288 -2.98 -30.67 25.01
CA GLY A 288 -3.19 -31.87 24.21
C GLY A 288 -2.80 -31.70 22.74
N LYS A 289 -2.15 -32.72 22.20
CA LYS A 289 -1.60 -32.71 20.84
C LYS A 289 -2.68 -32.50 19.77
N GLY A 290 -3.87 -33.08 19.95
CA GLY A 290 -4.97 -32.93 18.99
C GLY A 290 -5.42 -31.47 18.80
N LEU A 291 -5.58 -30.73 19.89
CA LEU A 291 -5.95 -29.30 19.83
C LEU A 291 -4.84 -28.44 19.22
N GLN A 292 -3.58 -28.74 19.55
CA GLN A 292 -2.43 -28.07 18.95
C GLN A 292 -2.39 -28.29 17.43
N VAL A 293 -2.58 -29.53 16.98
CA VAL A 293 -2.65 -29.87 15.55
C VAL A 293 -3.81 -29.16 14.86
N ALA A 294 -5.01 -29.16 15.46
CA ALA A 294 -6.17 -28.46 14.92
C ALA A 294 -5.91 -26.94 14.79
N PHE A 295 -5.28 -26.34 15.80
CA PHE A 295 -4.91 -24.92 15.79
C PHE A 295 -3.87 -24.61 14.70
N LEU A 296 -2.85 -25.46 14.52
CA LEU A 296 -1.90 -25.35 13.41
C LEU A 296 -2.61 -25.45 12.05
N GLY A 297 -3.59 -26.35 11.92
CA GLY A 297 -4.43 -26.47 10.73
C GLY A 297 -5.19 -25.17 10.43
N LEU A 298 -5.81 -24.57 11.45
CA LEU A 298 -6.53 -23.30 11.32
C LEU A 298 -5.59 -22.15 10.90
N VAL A 299 -4.44 -21.99 11.57
CA VAL A 299 -3.45 -20.96 11.23
C VAL A 299 -2.96 -21.14 9.79
N SER A 300 -2.67 -22.38 9.39
CA SER A 300 -2.21 -22.69 8.03
C SER A 300 -3.27 -22.41 6.98
N LEU A 301 -4.54 -22.68 7.28
CA LEU A 301 -5.66 -22.34 6.41
C LEU A 301 -5.79 -20.82 6.24
N VAL A 302 -5.75 -20.05 7.33
CA VAL A 302 -5.82 -18.58 7.28
C VAL A 302 -4.67 -18.02 6.45
N LEU A 303 -3.43 -18.47 6.69
CA LEU A 303 -2.27 -18.02 5.92
C LEU A 303 -2.32 -18.47 4.46
N GLY A 304 -2.74 -19.71 4.18
CA GLY A 304 -2.93 -20.22 2.83
C GLY A 304 -3.97 -19.42 2.03
N MET A 305 -5.06 -19.00 2.67
CA MET A 305 -6.06 -18.14 2.05
C MET A 305 -5.57 -16.70 1.86
N ASN A 306 -4.72 -16.16 2.76
CA ASN A 306 -4.05 -14.88 2.52
C ASN A 306 -3.05 -14.97 1.36
N PHE A 307 -2.40 -16.11 1.16
CA PHE A 307 -1.60 -16.36 -0.05
C PHE A 307 -2.47 -16.38 -1.31
N ALA A 308 -3.60 -17.11 -1.29
CA ALA A 308 -4.56 -17.14 -2.40
C ALA A 308 -5.11 -15.74 -2.73
N PHE A 309 -5.28 -14.87 -1.73
CA PHE A 309 -5.68 -13.48 -1.93
C PHE A 309 -4.68 -12.69 -2.80
N GLY A 310 -3.39 -13.04 -2.79
CA GLY A 310 -2.40 -12.46 -3.71
C GLY A 310 -2.78 -12.66 -5.19
N PHE A 311 -3.38 -13.80 -5.55
CA PHE A 311 -3.87 -14.05 -6.91
C PHE A 311 -5.10 -13.20 -7.25
N VAL A 312 -5.95 -12.88 -6.26
CA VAL A 312 -7.07 -11.95 -6.47
C VAL A 312 -6.54 -10.57 -6.86
N ILE A 313 -5.50 -10.09 -6.17
CA ILE A 313 -4.83 -8.83 -6.54
C ILE A 313 -4.24 -8.95 -7.94
N GLN A 314 -3.50 -10.02 -8.25
CA GLN A 314 -2.89 -10.18 -9.58
C GLN A 314 -3.91 -10.18 -10.72
N LYS A 315 -5.04 -10.89 -10.56
CA LYS A 315 -6.14 -10.88 -11.54
C LYS A 315 -6.70 -9.47 -11.73
N ALA A 316 -6.81 -8.68 -10.67
CA ALA A 316 -7.23 -7.29 -10.76
C ALA A 316 -6.23 -6.43 -11.56
N TYR A 317 -4.92 -6.66 -11.42
CA TYR A 317 -3.92 -5.98 -12.26
C TYR A 317 -4.04 -6.36 -13.73
N VAL A 318 -4.25 -7.64 -14.03
CA VAL A 318 -4.48 -8.11 -15.41
C VAL A 318 -5.75 -7.46 -15.99
N ARG A 319 -6.86 -7.46 -15.24
CA ARG A 319 -8.10 -6.82 -15.68
C ARG A 319 -7.93 -5.32 -15.90
N ALA A 320 -7.23 -4.63 -15.01
CA ALA A 320 -6.96 -3.21 -15.17
C ALA A 320 -6.10 -2.91 -16.41
N TRP A 321 -5.14 -3.78 -16.74
CA TRP A 321 -4.37 -3.69 -17.97
C TRP A 321 -5.24 -3.88 -19.23
N GLU A 322 -6.07 -4.91 -19.24
CA GLU A 322 -7.02 -5.17 -20.34
C GLU A 322 -7.97 -3.97 -20.55
N LEU A 323 -8.55 -3.43 -19.48
CA LEU A 323 -9.41 -2.25 -19.54
C LEU A 323 -8.68 -1.00 -20.04
N GLN A 324 -7.38 -0.85 -19.73
CA GLN A 324 -6.58 0.23 -20.29
C GLN A 324 -6.36 0.03 -21.79
N LYS A 325 -6.00 -1.18 -22.25
CA LYS A 325 -5.85 -1.47 -23.69
C LYS A 325 -7.16 -1.23 -24.44
N GLU A 326 -8.25 -1.85 -24.00
CA GLU A 326 -9.58 -1.74 -24.62
C GLU A 326 -10.03 -0.27 -24.74
N PHE A 327 -9.85 0.51 -23.66
CA PHE A 327 -10.17 1.92 -23.65
C PHE A 327 -9.43 2.68 -24.74
N TRP A 328 -8.10 2.51 -24.84
CA TRP A 328 -7.30 3.25 -25.81
C TRP A 328 -7.46 2.75 -27.24
N GLN A 329 -7.57 1.43 -27.45
CA GLN A 329 -7.86 0.82 -28.75
C GLN A 329 -9.19 1.30 -29.34
N THR A 330 -10.19 1.50 -28.49
CA THR A 330 -11.50 2.00 -28.92
C THR A 330 -11.50 3.52 -29.09
N LEU A 331 -10.83 4.25 -28.19
CA LEU A 331 -10.84 5.72 -28.18
C LEU A 331 -10.01 6.32 -29.32
N VAL A 332 -8.80 5.82 -29.57
CA VAL A 332 -7.84 6.41 -30.52
C VAL A 332 -8.44 6.62 -31.93
N PRO A 333 -9.14 5.62 -32.52
CA PRO A 333 -9.79 5.81 -33.82
C PRO A 333 -10.88 6.89 -33.83
N LEU A 334 -11.55 7.17 -32.71
CA LEU A 334 -12.62 8.16 -32.61
C LEU A 334 -12.10 9.61 -32.52
N ILE A 335 -10.81 9.76 -32.22
CA ILE A 335 -10.16 11.06 -31.97
C ILE A 335 -8.97 11.31 -32.90
N SER A 336 -8.81 10.52 -33.96
CA SER A 336 -7.64 10.58 -34.83
C SER A 336 -7.50 11.90 -35.59
N ASP A 337 -8.58 12.67 -35.70
CA ASP A 337 -8.64 14.03 -36.26
C ASP A 337 -8.27 15.13 -35.26
N SER A 338 -7.76 14.79 -34.08
CA SER A 338 -7.32 15.76 -33.07
C SER A 338 -6.25 16.71 -33.63
N VAL A 339 -6.34 17.98 -33.24
CA VAL A 339 -5.43 19.08 -33.62
C VAL A 339 -4.94 19.80 -32.37
N ASP A 340 -4.02 20.76 -32.54
CA ASP A 340 -3.55 21.62 -31.45
C ASP A 340 -4.73 22.23 -30.66
N GLY A 341 -4.65 22.17 -29.33
CA GLY A 341 -5.69 22.62 -28.40
C GLY A 341 -6.89 21.70 -28.21
N THR A 342 -6.95 20.53 -28.86
CA THR A 342 -8.11 19.61 -28.75
C THR A 342 -8.23 19.02 -27.33
N ALA A 343 -9.40 19.22 -26.70
CA ALA A 343 -9.78 18.53 -25.46
C ALA A 343 -10.74 17.37 -25.78
N VAL A 344 -10.34 16.14 -25.43
CA VAL A 344 -11.18 14.95 -25.56
C VAL A 344 -11.81 14.66 -24.21
N LEU A 345 -13.12 14.83 -24.09
CA LEU A 345 -13.89 14.60 -22.88
C LEU A 345 -14.54 13.22 -22.97
N VAL A 346 -14.25 12.34 -22.02
CA VAL A 346 -14.81 10.99 -21.99
C VAL A 346 -15.71 10.81 -20.78
N GLU A 347 -16.96 10.46 -21.05
CA GLU A 347 -17.97 10.19 -20.04
C GLU A 347 -17.61 8.95 -19.19
N PRO A 348 -17.83 8.97 -17.87
CA PRO A 348 -17.47 7.84 -17.00
C PRO A 348 -18.38 6.62 -17.14
N SER A 349 -19.55 6.74 -17.77
CA SER A 349 -20.63 5.74 -17.81
C SER A 349 -20.19 4.36 -18.35
N GLY A 350 -19.22 4.35 -19.27
CA GLY A 350 -18.65 3.12 -19.86
C GLY A 350 -17.39 2.61 -19.22
N MET A 351 -16.90 3.24 -18.15
CA MET A 351 -15.61 2.87 -17.56
C MET A 351 -15.76 1.99 -16.32
N GLU A 352 -15.12 0.82 -16.35
CA GLU A 352 -15.04 -0.07 -15.19
C GLU A 352 -13.92 0.39 -14.23
N ASN A 353 -14.21 0.40 -12.92
CA ASN A 353 -13.22 0.63 -11.88
C ASN A 353 -12.80 -0.71 -11.26
N VAL A 354 -11.49 -0.97 -11.23
CA VAL A 354 -10.94 -2.16 -10.62
C VAL A 354 -10.46 -1.85 -9.19
N LEU A 355 -10.88 -2.68 -8.23
CA LEU A 355 -10.78 -2.39 -6.79
C LEU A 355 -9.36 -2.16 -6.25
N TYR A 356 -8.35 -2.87 -6.78
CA TYR A 356 -6.97 -2.85 -6.24
C TYR A 356 -6.00 -1.98 -7.03
N ILE A 357 -6.34 -1.67 -8.27
CA ILE A 357 -5.57 -0.74 -9.11
C ILE A 357 -6.52 -0.14 -10.14
N ASP A 358 -6.62 1.17 -10.17
CA ASP A 358 -7.56 1.84 -11.07
C ASP A 358 -7.06 1.78 -12.53
N ALA A 359 -7.97 1.53 -13.46
CA ALA A 359 -7.76 1.70 -14.90
C ALA A 359 -8.17 3.11 -15.33
N ASN A 360 -7.41 3.71 -16.25
CA ASN A 360 -7.75 4.98 -16.91
C ASN A 360 -8.23 6.09 -15.94
N THR A 361 -7.43 6.45 -14.92
CA THR A 361 -7.76 7.55 -13.99
C THR A 361 -6.88 8.78 -14.24
N TRP A 362 -6.08 9.18 -13.24
CA TRP A 362 -5.36 10.45 -13.20
C TRP A 362 -4.23 10.60 -14.23
N VAL A 363 -3.83 9.49 -14.86
CA VAL A 363 -2.73 9.47 -15.85
C VAL A 363 -3.24 9.67 -17.28
N VAL A 364 -4.55 9.50 -17.52
CA VAL A 364 -5.15 9.58 -18.87
C VAL A 364 -4.73 10.84 -19.66
N PRO A 365 -4.65 12.03 -19.06
CA PRO A 365 -4.17 13.24 -19.75
C PRO A 365 -2.74 13.19 -20.29
N ARG A 366 -1.94 12.19 -19.90
CA ARG A 366 -0.52 12.06 -20.23
C ARG A 366 -0.22 10.80 -21.05
N MET A 367 -1.22 10.27 -21.73
CA MET A 367 -1.07 9.03 -22.50
C MET A 367 -0.88 9.31 -23.98
N LEU A 368 -1.59 10.29 -24.55
CA LEU A 368 -1.46 10.60 -25.98
C LEU A 368 -0.05 11.05 -26.36
N ASP A 369 0.59 11.90 -25.54
CA ASP A 369 2.00 12.32 -25.70
C ASP A 369 3.01 11.17 -25.49
N ARG A 370 2.54 10.03 -24.98
CA ARG A 370 3.30 8.79 -24.86
C ARG A 370 3.02 7.83 -25.99
N PHE A 371 1.95 8.01 -26.74
CA PHE A 371 1.63 7.18 -27.90
C PHE A 371 2.22 7.76 -29.17
N PHE A 372 2.11 9.08 -29.33
CA PHE A 372 2.49 9.79 -30.55
C PHE A 372 3.54 10.87 -30.27
N VAL A 373 4.42 11.08 -31.24
CA VAL A 373 5.31 12.24 -31.29
C VAL A 373 4.57 13.37 -31.99
N PHE A 374 4.00 14.29 -31.23
CA PHE A 374 3.28 15.43 -31.78
C PHE A 374 4.23 16.46 -32.43
N PRO A 375 3.74 17.23 -33.42
CA PRO A 375 4.51 18.31 -34.03
C PRO A 375 5.00 19.34 -33.01
N LYS A 376 6.20 19.89 -33.21
CA LYS A 376 6.84 20.79 -32.24
C LYS A 376 6.21 22.18 -32.20
N GLU A 377 5.52 22.54 -33.26
CA GLU A 377 4.78 23.78 -33.42
C GLU A 377 3.44 23.79 -32.65
N TRP A 378 2.96 22.63 -32.17
CA TRP A 378 1.76 22.57 -31.34
C TRP A 378 2.07 23.13 -29.95
N GLU A 379 1.32 24.15 -29.54
CA GLU A 379 1.46 24.76 -28.21
C GLU A 379 0.79 23.88 -27.14
N HIS A 380 -0.29 23.20 -27.52
CA HIS A 380 -1.17 22.43 -26.65
C HIS A 380 -1.56 21.10 -27.31
N ALA A 381 -0.69 20.10 -27.21
CA ALA A 381 -1.00 18.75 -27.68
C ALA A 381 -2.36 18.24 -27.15
N PRO A 382 -3.12 17.45 -27.94
CA PRO A 382 -4.42 16.92 -27.56
C PRO A 382 -4.37 16.17 -26.22
N VAL A 383 -5.38 16.42 -25.39
CA VAL A 383 -5.45 15.83 -24.05
C VAL A 383 -6.78 15.11 -23.86
N VAL A 384 -6.71 13.91 -23.27
CA VAL A 384 -7.90 13.14 -22.89
C VAL A 384 -8.22 13.34 -21.42
N TYR A 385 -9.48 13.63 -21.15
CA TYR A 385 -10.03 13.86 -19.83
C TYR A 385 -11.07 12.80 -19.53
N ARG A 386 -10.84 12.04 -18.45
CA ARG A 386 -11.90 11.24 -17.83
C ARG A 386 -12.72 12.15 -16.93
N LEU A 387 -13.99 12.32 -17.26
CA LEU A 387 -14.92 13.10 -16.45
C LEU A 387 -15.31 12.33 -15.17
N VAL A 388 -15.64 13.06 -14.10
CA VAL A 388 -16.22 12.49 -12.87
C VAL A 388 -17.75 12.39 -12.99
N MET A 389 -18.44 11.79 -12.02
CA MET A 389 -19.91 11.86 -11.98
C MET A 389 -20.37 13.28 -11.68
N PHE A 390 -21.46 13.75 -12.30
CA PHE A 390 -22.01 15.10 -12.13
C PHE A 390 -21.08 16.21 -12.63
N TRP A 391 -20.31 15.93 -13.69
CA TRP A 391 -19.41 16.88 -14.32
C TRP A 391 -20.16 18.05 -14.98
N GLU A 392 -21.42 17.81 -15.37
CA GLU A 392 -22.31 18.70 -16.10
C GLU A 392 -22.49 20.06 -15.39
N ASP A 393 -22.52 20.06 -14.06
CA ASP A 393 -22.74 21.26 -13.25
C ASP A 393 -21.55 22.23 -13.23
N THR A 394 -20.38 21.77 -13.66
CA THR A 394 -19.11 22.51 -13.44
C THR A 394 -18.22 22.63 -14.65
N LEU A 395 -18.61 22.03 -15.78
CA LEU A 395 -17.83 22.05 -17.02
C LEU A 395 -17.87 23.42 -17.72
N VAL A 396 -19.02 24.09 -17.75
CA VAL A 396 -19.18 25.40 -18.39
C VAL A 396 -19.18 26.48 -17.32
N ARG A 397 -18.10 27.26 -17.27
CA ARG A 397 -17.98 28.46 -16.41
C ARG A 397 -17.82 29.74 -17.21
N GLU A 398 -17.30 29.63 -18.42
CA GLU A 398 -17.06 30.72 -19.35
C GLU A 398 -17.72 30.37 -20.69
N PRO A 399 -18.55 31.26 -21.26
CA PRO A 399 -19.22 31.00 -22.53
C PRO A 399 -18.22 30.67 -23.65
N GLY A 400 -18.48 29.58 -24.39
CA GLY A 400 -17.62 29.12 -25.49
C GLY A 400 -16.41 28.28 -25.06
N TYR A 401 -16.23 28.05 -23.75
CA TYR A 401 -15.15 27.23 -23.22
C TYR A 401 -15.65 26.14 -22.27
N PHE A 402 -14.94 25.01 -22.28
CA PHE A 402 -15.03 24.01 -21.23
C PHE A 402 -13.88 24.19 -20.24
N THR A 403 -14.22 24.50 -18.99
CA THR A 403 -13.29 24.59 -17.89
C THR A 403 -13.04 23.21 -17.32
N ILE A 404 -11.80 22.74 -17.37
CA ILE A 404 -11.40 21.47 -16.77
C ILE A 404 -10.69 21.71 -15.45
N ASP A 405 -11.18 21.09 -14.38
CA ASP A 405 -10.55 21.10 -13.06
C ASP A 405 -10.87 19.84 -12.24
N TYR A 406 -10.56 19.89 -10.93
CA TYR A 406 -10.78 18.76 -10.02
C TYR A 406 -12.26 18.42 -9.76
N ASN A 407 -13.19 19.33 -10.06
CA ASN A 407 -14.62 19.11 -9.82
C ASN A 407 -15.28 18.34 -10.95
N ASN A 408 -14.74 18.39 -12.16
CA ASN A 408 -15.31 17.73 -13.33
C ASN A 408 -14.44 16.62 -13.92
N SER A 409 -13.18 16.47 -13.52
CA SER A 409 -12.28 15.49 -14.13
C SER A 409 -11.25 14.88 -13.17
N PHE A 410 -10.82 13.66 -13.48
CA PHE A 410 -9.73 12.99 -12.77
C PHE A 410 -8.37 13.43 -13.34
N VAL A 411 -7.93 14.68 -13.10
CA VAL A 411 -6.66 15.18 -13.64
C VAL A 411 -5.80 15.93 -12.62
N PRO A 412 -4.47 15.98 -12.81
CA PRO A 412 -3.61 16.77 -11.93
C PRO A 412 -3.80 18.27 -12.17
N MET A 413 -3.58 19.11 -11.14
CA MET A 413 -3.73 20.57 -11.22
C MET A 413 -2.98 21.25 -12.37
N LYS A 414 -1.88 20.66 -12.85
CA LYS A 414 -1.09 21.19 -13.97
C LYS A 414 -1.81 21.13 -15.32
N THR A 415 -2.88 20.35 -15.43
CA THR A 415 -3.67 20.18 -16.66
C THR A 415 -5.03 20.86 -16.56
N PHE A 416 -5.25 21.70 -15.55
CA PHE A 416 -6.46 22.52 -15.46
C PHE A 416 -6.37 23.66 -16.46
N GLY A 417 -7.51 24.07 -17.01
CA GLY A 417 -7.56 25.12 -18.01
C GLY A 417 -8.93 25.27 -18.65
N ASN A 418 -9.05 26.29 -19.49
CA ASN A 418 -10.22 26.52 -20.35
C ASN A 418 -9.87 26.04 -21.77
N TYR A 419 -10.73 25.21 -22.34
CA TYR A 419 -10.56 24.63 -23.67
C TYR A 419 -11.68 25.10 -24.58
N ASP A 420 -11.33 25.50 -25.81
CA ASP A 420 -12.30 25.96 -26.79
C ASP A 420 -13.32 24.86 -27.08
N GLN A 421 -14.60 25.17 -26.85
CA GLN A 421 -15.71 24.23 -27.06
C GLN A 421 -15.76 23.73 -28.51
N SER A 422 -15.42 24.57 -29.48
CA SER A 422 -15.45 24.22 -30.90
C SER A 422 -14.38 23.19 -31.30
N LEU A 423 -13.33 23.05 -30.47
CA LEU A 423 -12.26 22.07 -30.62
C LEU A 423 -12.47 20.83 -29.75
N ALA A 424 -13.47 20.84 -28.86
CA ALA A 424 -13.71 19.73 -27.95
C ALA A 424 -14.34 18.52 -28.66
N ILE A 425 -13.88 17.33 -28.29
CA ILE A 425 -14.46 16.05 -28.70
C ILE A 425 -15.11 15.43 -27.49
N TYR A 426 -16.37 14.98 -27.60
CA TYR A 426 -17.06 14.29 -26.51
C TYR A 426 -17.31 12.84 -26.87
N ILE A 427 -16.94 11.94 -25.96
CA ILE A 427 -17.08 10.50 -26.10
C ILE A 427 -18.00 10.00 -25.00
N THR A 428 -19.08 9.36 -25.42
CA THR A 428 -20.09 8.70 -24.56
C THR A 428 -19.98 7.21 -24.71
N THR A 429 -20.60 6.45 -23.79
CA THR A 429 -20.73 5.00 -23.96
C THR A 429 -22.20 4.58 -24.08
N THR A 430 -22.61 4.16 -25.28
CA THR A 430 -23.96 3.69 -25.56
C THR A 430 -23.92 2.18 -25.84
N GLY A 431 -24.69 1.38 -25.09
CA GLY A 431 -24.73 -0.07 -25.29
C GLY A 431 -23.38 -0.77 -25.12
N GLY A 432 -22.48 -0.21 -24.31
CA GLY A 432 -21.13 -0.74 -24.08
C GLY A 432 -20.10 -0.38 -25.18
N LYS A 433 -20.44 0.49 -26.12
CA LYS A 433 -19.52 0.98 -27.16
C LYS A 433 -19.27 2.47 -27.00
N MET A 434 -18.01 2.89 -27.17
CA MET A 434 -17.68 4.30 -27.20
C MET A 434 -18.14 4.93 -28.51
N GLU A 435 -18.79 6.07 -28.40
CA GLU A 435 -19.33 6.82 -29.53
C GLU A 435 -18.98 8.29 -29.37
N ARG A 436 -18.47 8.88 -30.47
CA ARG A 436 -18.23 10.32 -30.55
C ARG A 436 -19.53 11.04 -30.82
N GLN A 437 -19.82 12.04 -30.00
CA GLN A 437 -20.97 12.90 -30.14
C GLN A 437 -20.58 14.20 -30.84
N THR A 438 -21.48 14.73 -31.68
CA THR A 438 -21.33 16.04 -32.32
C THR A 438 -22.00 17.16 -31.54
N THR A 439 -22.80 16.80 -30.53
CA THR A 439 -23.50 17.72 -29.64
C THR A 439 -23.48 17.18 -28.22
N MET A 440 -23.47 18.08 -27.24
CA MET A 440 -23.58 17.74 -25.82
C MET A 440 -24.77 18.51 -25.24
N ASN A 441 -25.63 17.83 -24.49
CA ASN A 441 -26.85 18.41 -23.94
C ASN A 441 -26.82 18.30 -22.41
N PHE A 442 -26.82 19.44 -21.72
CA PHE A 442 -26.98 19.53 -20.27
C PHE A 442 -27.40 20.95 -19.89
N ASN A 443 -28.03 21.12 -18.72
CA ASN A 443 -28.56 22.41 -18.25
C ASN A 443 -29.51 23.12 -19.24
N ASP A 444 -30.35 22.36 -19.94
CA ASP A 444 -31.27 22.85 -20.99
C ASP A 444 -30.58 23.56 -22.17
N GLU A 445 -29.25 23.42 -22.31
CA GLU A 445 -28.46 23.97 -23.40
C GLU A 445 -27.89 22.85 -24.28
N THR A 446 -27.79 23.14 -25.59
CA THR A 446 -27.13 22.26 -26.57
C THR A 446 -25.83 22.90 -27.01
N TYR A 447 -24.73 22.24 -26.71
CA TYR A 447 -23.38 22.66 -27.09
C TYR A 447 -22.96 21.93 -28.36
N ILE A 448 -22.62 22.69 -29.41
CA ILE A 448 -22.05 22.14 -30.65
C ILE A 448 -20.57 21.83 -30.41
N LEU A 449 -20.15 20.64 -30.83
CA LEU A 449 -18.79 20.13 -30.66
C LEU A 449 -18.07 19.98 -32.00
N LYS A 450 -16.78 19.66 -31.94
CA LYS A 450 -15.96 19.40 -33.12
C LYS A 450 -16.50 18.25 -33.96
N SER A 451 -16.84 18.52 -35.23
CA SER A 451 -17.21 17.49 -36.21
C SER A 451 -16.02 16.58 -36.57
N VAL A 452 -16.30 15.35 -37.00
CA VAL A 452 -15.27 14.40 -37.45
C VAL A 452 -14.52 14.96 -38.67
N GLY A 453 -13.20 15.12 -38.52
CA GLY A 453 -12.28 15.55 -39.57
C GLY A 453 -11.45 14.41 -40.18
N ALA A 454 -10.38 14.78 -40.88
CA ALA A 454 -9.43 13.82 -41.43
C ALA A 454 -8.53 13.21 -40.35
N ASP A 455 -8.12 11.96 -40.52
CA ASP A 455 -7.19 11.27 -39.62
C ASP A 455 -5.79 11.89 -39.67
N ASN A 456 -5.39 12.54 -38.58
CA ASN A 456 -4.06 13.12 -38.40
C ASN A 456 -3.09 12.14 -37.73
N PHE A 457 -3.58 11.25 -36.86
CA PHE A 457 -2.74 10.36 -36.06
C PHE A 457 -1.98 9.36 -36.92
N SER A 458 -2.57 8.91 -38.03
CA SER A 458 -1.93 7.99 -38.98
C SER A 458 -0.62 8.55 -39.60
N ALA A 459 -0.43 9.87 -39.57
CA ALA A 459 0.77 10.54 -40.08
C ALA A 459 1.86 10.75 -39.01
N PHE A 460 1.55 10.55 -37.72
CA PHE A 460 2.50 10.81 -36.63
C PHE A 460 3.39 9.60 -36.36
N GLU A 461 4.63 9.87 -35.93
CA GLU A 461 5.52 8.83 -35.42
C GLU A 461 4.96 8.28 -34.09
N THR A 462 4.94 6.96 -33.96
CA THR A 462 4.44 6.27 -32.76
C THR A 462 5.58 5.84 -31.86
N THR A 463 5.35 5.76 -30.55
CA THR A 463 6.34 5.25 -29.59
C THR A 463 6.11 3.77 -29.25
N THR A 464 7.04 3.14 -28.52
CA THR A 464 6.90 1.79 -27.99
C THR A 464 5.63 1.58 -27.15
N LEU A 465 5.12 2.61 -26.48
CA LEU A 465 3.90 2.46 -25.69
C LEU A 465 2.66 2.33 -26.58
N TYR A 466 2.65 2.96 -27.76
CA TYR A 466 1.60 2.77 -28.76
C TYR A 466 1.55 1.31 -29.22
N GLU A 467 2.71 0.73 -29.53
CA GLU A 467 2.80 -0.69 -29.92
C GLU A 467 2.22 -1.60 -28.84
N LEU A 468 2.58 -1.37 -27.57
CA LEU A 468 2.13 -2.20 -26.45
C LEU A 468 0.63 -2.06 -26.15
N MET A 469 0.08 -0.85 -26.30
CA MET A 469 -1.28 -0.51 -25.86
C MET A 469 -2.33 -0.61 -26.96
N ILE A 470 -1.97 -0.25 -28.19
CA ILE A 470 -2.90 -0.06 -29.31
C ILE A 470 -2.83 -1.23 -30.28
N LEU A 471 -1.63 -1.70 -30.63
CA LEU A 471 -1.49 -2.86 -31.50
C LEU A 471 -1.81 -4.14 -30.71
N ASP A 472 -2.48 -5.08 -31.38
CA ASP A 472 -2.67 -6.42 -30.85
C ASP A 472 -1.36 -7.20 -30.98
N ASP A 473 -0.98 -7.89 -29.89
CA ASP A 473 0.24 -8.73 -29.82
C ASP A 473 0.10 -10.00 -30.70
#